data_AF-A0A385J704-F1
#
_entry.id   AF-A0A385J704-F1
#
_cell.length_a   1.000
_cell.length_b   1.000
_cell.length_c   1.000
_cell.angle_alpha   90.00
_cell.angle_beta   90.00
_cell.angle_gamma   90.00
#
_symmetry.space_group_name_H-M   'P 1'
#
loop_
_entity.id
_entity.type
_entity.pdbx_description
1 polymer ?
#
loop_
_entity_poly.entity_id
_entity_poly.type
_entity_poly.pdbx_seq_one_letter_code
_entity_poly.pdbx_strand_id
1 'polypeptide(L)'
;ARTVGDVLGKYHPHGDSACYEAMVLMAQPFSYRYPLIDGQGNWGAPDDPKSFAAMRYTESRLSKYSQILLSELGHGTVDWIPNFDGTLQEPKMLPARLPNILLNGTTGIAVGMATDIPPHNAREIGQALTMLLDNPDAGLSDVMQYVQGPDYPTEAEVITAPEDI
;
A
#
# COMPACT_ATOMS: atom_id res chain seq x y z
N ALA A 1 -10.01 -3.94 16.85
CA ALA A 1 -10.92 -5.09 16.91
C ALA A 1 -12.18 -4.89 16.07
N ARG A 2 -12.92 -3.78 16.23
CA ARG A 2 -14.13 -3.49 15.45
C ARG A 2 -13.91 -3.57 13.93
N THR A 3 -12.86 -2.92 13.42
CA THR A 3 -12.51 -2.96 11.98
C THR A 3 -12.32 -4.37 11.45
N VAL A 4 -11.57 -5.21 12.17
CA VAL A 4 -11.34 -6.62 11.81
C VAL A 4 -12.66 -7.38 11.79
N GLY A 5 -13.51 -7.23 12.81
CA GLY A 5 -14.82 -7.89 12.85
C GLY A 5 -15.71 -7.55 11.66
N ASP A 6 -15.76 -6.27 11.26
CA ASP A 6 -16.51 -5.81 10.10
C ASP A 6 -15.92 -6.37 8.79
N VAL A 7 -14.60 -6.38 8.62
CA VAL A 7 -13.93 -6.92 7.42
C VAL A 7 -14.24 -8.41 7.27
N LEU A 8 -14.12 -9.19 8.36
CA LEU A 8 -14.38 -10.64 8.31
C LEU A 8 -15.86 -10.95 8.06
N GLY A 9 -16.76 -10.22 8.74
CA GLY A 9 -18.19 -10.47 8.63
C GLY A 9 -18.80 -10.01 7.30
N LYS A 10 -18.16 -9.08 6.59
CA LYS A 10 -18.71 -8.47 5.37
C LYS A 10 -17.98 -8.87 4.09
N TYR A 11 -16.66 -8.95 4.09
CA TYR A 11 -15.88 -8.98 2.83
C TYR A 11 -14.82 -10.08 2.77
N HIS A 12 -14.21 -10.46 3.89
CA HIS A 12 -13.04 -11.34 3.89
C HIS A 12 -13.22 -12.56 4.81
N PRO A 13 -13.83 -13.67 4.34
CA PRO A 13 -14.21 -14.82 5.17
C PRO A 13 -13.01 -15.72 5.53
N HIS A 14 -11.97 -15.15 6.13
CA HIS A 14 -10.74 -15.81 6.55
C HIS A 14 -10.42 -15.52 8.03
N GLY A 15 -9.19 -15.82 8.48
CA GLY A 15 -8.78 -15.67 9.87
C GLY A 15 -8.58 -14.21 10.31
N ASP A 16 -8.92 -13.93 11.56
CA ASP A 16 -8.74 -12.63 12.21
C ASP A 16 -7.26 -12.23 12.33
N SER A 17 -6.39 -13.18 12.69
CA SER A 17 -4.95 -12.95 12.77
C SER A 17 -4.36 -12.47 11.44
N ALA A 18 -4.71 -13.14 10.32
CA ALA A 18 -4.20 -12.77 9.00
C ALA A 18 -4.68 -11.36 8.59
N CYS A 19 -5.95 -11.04 8.85
CA CYS A 19 -6.51 -9.71 8.60
C CYS A 19 -5.80 -8.63 9.44
N TYR A 20 -5.60 -8.89 10.74
CA TYR A 20 -4.98 -7.92 11.64
C TYR A 20 -3.48 -7.75 11.38
N GLU A 21 -2.74 -8.81 11.04
CA GLU A 21 -1.32 -8.71 10.66
C GLU A 21 -1.13 -7.85 9.41
N ALA A 22 -1.98 -8.00 8.39
CA ALA A 22 -1.97 -7.11 7.23
C ALA A 22 -2.28 -5.66 7.61
N MET A 23 -3.21 -5.45 8.53
CA MET A 23 -3.56 -4.13 9.06
C MET A 23 -2.40 -3.49 9.84
N VAL A 24 -1.66 -4.27 10.63
CA VAL A 24 -0.47 -3.82 11.37
C VAL A 24 0.62 -3.39 10.39
N LEU A 25 0.89 -4.20 9.37
CA LEU A 25 1.89 -3.87 8.34
C LEU A 25 1.59 -2.53 7.67
N MET A 26 0.32 -2.28 7.31
CA MET A 26 -0.13 -1.03 6.69
C MET A 26 -0.08 0.19 7.63
N ALA A 27 0.13 -0.01 8.94
CA ALA A 27 0.26 1.04 9.94
C ALA A 27 1.72 1.32 10.36
N GLN A 28 2.65 0.40 10.08
CA GLN A 28 4.04 0.50 10.49
C GLN A 28 4.83 1.43 9.53
N PRO A 29 5.34 2.59 9.99
CA PRO A 29 6.06 3.53 9.14
C PRO A 29 7.44 3.05 8.69
N PHE A 30 7.96 1.99 9.33
CA PHE A 30 9.20 1.32 8.97
C PHE A 30 8.98 0.13 8.02
N SER A 31 7.73 -0.23 7.72
CA SER A 31 7.38 -1.30 6.78
C SER A 31 6.72 -0.77 5.53
N TYR A 32 5.77 0.16 5.66
CA TYR A 32 5.16 0.89 4.54
C TYR A 32 5.84 2.25 4.36
N ARG A 33 6.24 2.58 3.13
CA ARG A 33 6.82 3.90 2.82
C ARG A 33 5.81 5.03 3.01
N TYR A 34 4.55 4.77 2.68
CA TYR A 34 3.39 5.64 2.86
C TYR A 34 2.25 4.85 3.56
N PRO A 35 2.26 4.77 4.91
CA PRO A 35 1.27 4.00 5.66
C PRO A 35 -0.18 4.37 5.30
N LEU A 36 -1.03 3.36 5.14
CA LEU A 36 -2.46 3.53 4.86
C LEU A 36 -3.27 3.75 6.15
N ILE A 37 -2.71 3.37 7.29
CA ILE A 37 -3.36 3.41 8.60
C ILE A 37 -2.50 4.21 9.57
N ASP A 38 -3.13 5.10 10.34
CA ASP A 38 -2.54 5.72 11.52
C ASP A 38 -3.01 4.94 12.76
N GLY A 39 -2.06 4.39 13.52
CA GLY A 39 -2.32 3.65 14.73
C GLY A 39 -2.02 4.44 16.01
N GLN A 40 -2.81 4.21 17.08
CA GLN A 40 -2.44 4.54 18.46
C GLN A 40 -2.31 3.24 19.29
N GLY A 41 -1.41 3.24 20.27
CA GLY A 41 -1.02 2.05 21.03
C GLY A 41 0.28 1.43 20.50
N ASN A 42 0.57 0.18 20.88
CA ASN A 42 1.77 -0.52 20.42
C ASN A 42 1.50 -1.24 19.08
N TRP A 43 2.10 -0.74 18.00
CA TRP A 43 2.02 -1.30 16.65
C TRP A 43 3.32 -1.99 16.21
N GLY A 44 4.16 -2.41 17.17
CA GLY A 44 5.48 -2.98 16.89
C GLY A 44 6.57 -1.92 16.77
N ALA A 45 7.81 -2.37 16.64
CA ALA A 45 8.98 -1.53 16.51
C ALA A 45 9.89 -2.05 15.38
N PRO A 46 10.79 -1.21 14.81
CA PRO A 46 11.70 -1.66 13.75
C PRO A 46 12.53 -2.90 14.12
N ASP A 47 12.97 -3.00 15.39
CA ASP A 47 13.80 -4.11 15.88
C ASP A 47 13.02 -5.43 16.02
N ASP A 48 11.71 -5.34 16.29
CA ASP A 48 10.80 -6.49 16.34
C ASP A 48 9.42 -6.10 15.81
N PRO A 49 9.23 -6.13 14.47
CA PRO A 49 7.98 -5.75 13.83
C PRO A 49 6.77 -6.58 14.27
N LYS A 50 7.00 -7.79 14.82
CA LYS A 50 5.94 -8.70 15.28
C LYS A 50 5.54 -8.45 16.73
N SER A 51 6.27 -7.62 17.47
CA SER A 51 5.97 -7.24 18.85
C SER A 51 4.88 -6.15 18.95
N PHE A 52 3.76 -6.35 18.27
CA PHE A 52 2.60 -5.46 18.30
C PHE A 52 1.56 -5.96 19.32
N ALA A 53 0.78 -5.03 19.89
CA ALA A 53 -0.29 -5.38 20.80
C ALA A 53 -1.49 -6.00 20.05
N ALA A 54 -2.23 -6.87 20.74
CA ALA A 54 -3.44 -7.48 20.19
C ALA A 54 -4.48 -6.42 19.80
N MET A 55 -5.30 -6.71 18.78
CA MET A 55 -6.28 -5.80 18.18
C MET A 55 -7.33 -5.18 19.14
N ARG A 56 -7.44 -5.70 20.37
CA ARG A 56 -8.32 -5.15 21.42
C ARG A 56 -7.71 -3.99 22.19
N TYR A 57 -6.40 -3.75 22.03
CA TYR A 57 -5.64 -2.69 22.72
C TYR A 57 -5.14 -1.60 21.79
N THR A 58 -5.17 -1.82 20.48
CA THR A 58 -4.76 -0.83 19.48
C THR A 58 -5.97 -0.12 18.91
N GLU A 59 -5.79 1.17 18.64
CA GLU A 59 -6.76 2.00 17.94
C GLU A 59 -6.20 2.39 16.57
N SER A 60 -7.07 2.47 15.58
CA SER A 60 -6.67 2.71 14.19
C SER A 60 -7.61 3.70 13.54
N ARG A 61 -7.07 4.55 12.68
CA ARG A 61 -7.83 5.30 11.69
C ARG A 61 -7.10 5.27 10.36
N LEU A 62 -7.80 5.61 9.28
CA LEU A 62 -7.15 5.81 7.99
C LEU A 62 -6.17 7.00 8.04
N SER A 63 -4.99 6.83 7.44
CA SER A 63 -4.02 7.92 7.32
C SER A 63 -4.50 8.97 6.32
N LYS A 64 -3.89 10.16 6.31
CA LYS A 64 -4.19 11.16 5.27
C LYS A 64 -3.87 10.65 3.86
N TYR A 65 -2.82 9.83 3.73
CA TYR A 65 -2.39 9.29 2.44
C TYR A 65 -3.45 8.36 1.85
N SER A 66 -4.18 7.58 2.65
CA SER A 66 -5.27 6.71 2.16
C SER A 66 -6.35 7.42 1.31
N GLN A 67 -6.49 8.75 1.45
CA GLN A 67 -7.41 9.55 0.65
C GLN A 67 -7.08 9.51 -0.85
N ILE A 68 -5.84 9.21 -1.24
CA ILE A 68 -5.51 9.01 -2.66
C ILE A 68 -6.23 7.81 -3.27
N LEU A 69 -6.69 6.86 -2.45
CA LEU A 69 -7.38 5.64 -2.89
C LEU A 69 -8.90 5.75 -2.72
N LEU A 70 -9.38 6.57 -1.79
CA LEU A 70 -10.78 6.52 -1.34
C LEU A 70 -11.60 7.77 -1.68
N SER A 71 -10.96 8.92 -1.90
CA SER A 71 -11.68 10.21 -2.03
C SER A 71 -12.66 10.27 -3.21
N GLU A 72 -12.44 9.45 -4.24
CA GLU A 72 -13.26 9.43 -5.46
C GLU A 72 -14.12 8.15 -5.58
N LEU A 73 -14.11 7.28 -4.57
CA LEU A 73 -14.79 5.98 -4.61
C LEU A 73 -16.31 6.12 -4.79
N GLY A 74 -16.91 7.15 -4.18
CA GLY A 74 -18.35 7.43 -4.25
C GLY A 74 -18.81 8.09 -5.54
N HIS A 75 -17.93 8.37 -6.50
CA HIS A 75 -18.23 9.15 -7.70
C HIS A 75 -18.46 8.29 -8.95
N GLY A 76 -18.70 6.98 -8.79
CA GLY A 76 -18.91 6.06 -9.91
C GLY A 76 -17.65 5.78 -10.72
N THR A 77 -16.48 5.82 -10.08
CA THR A 77 -15.15 5.63 -10.72
C THR A 77 -14.70 4.17 -10.77
N VAL A 78 -15.44 3.25 -10.14
CA VAL A 78 -15.10 1.83 -10.09
C VAL A 78 -16.33 0.94 -10.22
N ASP A 79 -16.09 -0.29 -10.69
CA ASP A 79 -17.08 -1.35 -10.67
C ASP A 79 -17.26 -1.91 -9.25
N TRP A 80 -18.50 -2.25 -8.93
CA TRP A 80 -18.89 -2.89 -7.68
C TRP A 80 -19.33 -4.32 -7.97
N ILE A 81 -18.95 -5.23 -7.07
CA ILE A 81 -19.31 -6.65 -7.14
C ILE A 81 -19.99 -7.09 -5.85
N PRO A 82 -20.87 -8.10 -5.89
CA PRO A 82 -21.39 -8.71 -4.66
C PRO A 82 -20.26 -9.25 -3.79
N ASN A 83 -20.39 -9.13 -2.47
CA ASN A 83 -19.49 -9.76 -1.51
C ASN A 83 -19.70 -11.29 -1.45
N PHE A 84 -18.94 -11.98 -0.58
CA PHE A 84 -18.90 -13.45 -0.53
C PHE A 84 -20.25 -14.15 -0.29
N ASP A 85 -21.21 -13.52 0.40
CA ASP A 85 -22.56 -14.05 0.63
C ASP A 85 -23.67 -13.35 -0.18
N GLY A 86 -23.28 -12.37 -1.01
CA GLY A 86 -24.16 -11.61 -1.88
C GLY A 86 -25.07 -10.60 -1.18
N THR A 87 -24.91 -10.36 0.12
CA THR A 87 -25.76 -9.44 0.89
C THR A 87 -25.33 -7.97 0.77
N LEU A 88 -24.07 -7.72 0.42
CA LEU A 88 -23.46 -6.41 0.27
C LEU A 88 -22.73 -6.28 -1.08
N GLN A 89 -22.32 -5.06 -1.40
CA GLN A 89 -21.43 -4.76 -2.52
C GLN A 89 -20.05 -4.35 -1.99
N GLU A 90 -19.00 -4.72 -2.72
CA GLU A 90 -17.63 -4.27 -2.49
C GLU A 90 -16.99 -3.76 -3.80
N PRO A 91 -16.09 -2.77 -3.72
CA PRO A 91 -15.46 -2.23 -4.91
C PRO A 91 -14.40 -3.20 -5.42
N LYS A 92 -14.42 -3.52 -6.72
CA LYS A 92 -13.44 -4.43 -7.34
C LYS A 92 -12.02 -3.86 -7.34
N MET A 93 -11.92 -2.53 -7.38
CA MET A 93 -10.67 -1.76 -7.37
C MET A 93 -10.89 -0.46 -6.58
N LEU A 94 -9.82 0.25 -6.24
CA LEU A 94 -9.88 1.60 -5.68
C LEU A 94 -9.38 2.63 -6.72
N PRO A 95 -10.03 3.80 -6.85
CA PRO A 95 -9.62 4.84 -7.79
C PRO A 95 -8.36 5.56 -7.29
N ALA A 96 -7.20 4.93 -7.48
CA ALA A 96 -5.93 5.45 -7.02
C ALA A 96 -5.49 6.67 -7.86
N ARG A 97 -5.38 7.84 -7.23
CA ARG A 97 -4.91 9.08 -7.88
C ARG A 97 -3.40 9.12 -8.12
N LEU A 98 -2.66 8.23 -7.46
CA LEU A 98 -1.23 7.98 -7.67
C LEU A 98 -1.00 6.47 -7.73
N PRO A 99 0.03 5.99 -8.45
CA PRO A 99 0.28 4.56 -8.64
C PRO A 99 0.85 3.92 -7.37
N ASN A 100 -0.03 3.63 -6.39
CA ASN A 100 0.35 3.10 -5.08
C ASN A 100 1.14 1.78 -5.15
N ILE A 101 0.98 1.02 -6.24
CA ILE A 101 1.76 -0.19 -6.52
C ILE A 101 3.27 0.06 -6.52
N LEU A 102 3.74 1.21 -7.03
CA LEU A 102 5.15 1.60 -6.97
C LEU A 102 5.48 2.32 -5.67
N LEU A 103 4.55 3.13 -5.14
CA LEU A 103 4.83 3.97 -3.97
C LEU A 103 5.06 3.17 -2.70
N ASN A 104 4.22 2.16 -2.44
CA ASN A 104 4.37 1.29 -1.28
C ASN A 104 5.02 -0.05 -1.60
N GLY A 105 4.99 -0.47 -2.87
CA GLY A 105 5.45 -1.80 -3.23
C GLY A 105 4.55 -2.91 -2.67
N THR A 106 4.94 -4.15 -2.92
CA THR A 106 4.35 -5.33 -2.29
C THR A 106 5.25 -6.54 -2.49
N THR A 107 5.28 -7.42 -1.51
CA THR A 107 5.93 -8.73 -1.60
C THR A 107 4.88 -9.81 -1.35
N GLY A 108 4.83 -10.83 -2.20
CA GLY A 108 3.84 -11.88 -2.12
C GLY A 108 4.31 -13.18 -2.76
N ILE A 109 3.87 -14.30 -2.19
CA ILE A 109 4.16 -15.64 -2.70
C ILE A 109 2.83 -16.37 -2.88
N ALA A 110 2.62 -16.91 -4.06
CA ALA A 110 1.50 -17.78 -4.39
C ALA A 110 2.02 -19.13 -4.91
N VAL A 111 1.13 -20.01 -5.37
CA VAL A 111 1.51 -21.33 -5.85
C VAL A 111 2.28 -21.20 -7.17
N GLY A 112 3.59 -21.41 -7.13
CA GLY A 112 4.47 -21.40 -8.30
C GLY A 112 4.90 -20.01 -8.80
N MET A 113 4.57 -18.94 -8.08
CA MET A 113 4.92 -17.56 -8.46
C MET A 113 5.22 -16.71 -7.23
N ALA A 114 6.07 -15.70 -7.41
CA ALA A 114 6.38 -14.69 -6.41
C ALA A 114 6.37 -13.30 -7.04
N THR A 115 6.14 -12.28 -6.23
CA THR A 115 6.20 -10.88 -6.60
C THR A 115 6.96 -10.15 -5.51
N ASP A 116 7.87 -9.27 -5.93
CA ASP A 116 8.59 -8.39 -5.03
C ASP A 116 8.78 -7.05 -5.73
N ILE A 117 8.09 -6.02 -5.25
CA ILE A 117 8.11 -4.67 -5.80
C ILE A 117 8.55 -3.75 -4.66
N PRO A 118 9.70 -3.06 -4.77
CA PRO A 118 10.14 -2.15 -3.73
C PRO A 118 9.37 -0.81 -3.77
N PRO A 119 9.32 -0.07 -2.65
CA PRO A 119 8.69 1.24 -2.58
C PRO A 119 9.51 2.31 -3.33
N HIS A 120 8.84 3.34 -3.82
CA HIS A 120 9.42 4.45 -4.58
C HIS A 120 8.91 5.81 -4.09
N ASN A 121 9.67 6.87 -4.37
CA ASN A 121 9.32 8.20 -3.95
C ASN A 121 8.12 8.78 -4.73
N ALA A 122 7.10 9.27 -4.03
CA ALA A 122 5.89 9.82 -4.64
C ALA A 122 6.12 11.07 -5.49
N ARG A 123 7.13 11.89 -5.20
CA ARG A 123 7.43 13.09 -6.01
C ARG A 123 8.13 12.70 -7.30
N GLU A 124 9.11 11.80 -7.23
CA GLU A 124 9.82 11.28 -8.41
C GLU A 124 8.84 10.60 -9.36
N ILE A 125 7.98 9.72 -8.84
CA ILE A 125 6.94 9.05 -9.63
C ILE A 125 5.95 10.06 -10.22
N GLY A 126 5.52 11.07 -9.46
CA GLY A 126 4.63 12.11 -9.96
C GLY A 126 5.25 12.94 -11.10
N GLN A 127 6.54 13.25 -11.01
CA GLN A 127 7.28 13.96 -12.06
C GLN A 127 7.45 13.09 -13.31
N ALA A 128 7.80 11.82 -13.15
CA ALA A 128 7.90 10.87 -14.25
C ALA A 128 6.55 10.70 -14.98
N LEU A 129 5.44 10.62 -14.24
CA LEU A 129 4.10 10.57 -14.82
C LEU A 129 3.75 11.85 -15.60
N THR A 130 4.09 13.02 -15.05
CA THR A 130 3.86 14.31 -15.74
C THR A 130 4.66 14.35 -17.04
N MET A 131 5.92 13.91 -17.01
CA MET A 131 6.76 13.80 -18.20
C MET A 131 6.17 12.85 -19.25
N LEU A 132 5.67 11.67 -18.84
CA LEU A 132 5.03 10.73 -19.76
C LEU A 132 3.72 11.25 -20.35
N LEU A 133 3.01 12.12 -19.64
CA LEU A 133 1.82 12.80 -20.19
C LEU A 133 2.21 13.84 -21.25
N ASP A 134 3.31 14.57 -21.03
CA ASP A 134 3.82 15.58 -21.97
C ASP A 134 4.53 14.96 -23.19
N ASN A 135 5.20 13.82 -23.00
CA ASN A 135 5.89 13.06 -24.04
C ASN A 135 5.59 11.55 -23.92
N PRO A 136 4.51 11.06 -24.54
CA PRO A 136 4.12 9.64 -24.48
C PRO A 136 5.12 8.67 -25.12
N ASP A 137 6.02 9.15 -25.99
CA ASP A 137 7.05 8.34 -26.64
C ASP A 137 8.34 8.23 -25.80
N ALA A 138 8.37 8.86 -24.62
CA ALA A 138 9.52 8.80 -23.72
C ALA A 138 9.82 7.35 -23.29
N GLY A 139 11.11 7.01 -23.30
CA GLY A 139 11.58 5.67 -22.95
C GLY A 139 11.91 5.53 -21.47
N LEU A 140 12.33 4.32 -21.08
CA LEU A 140 12.77 4.04 -19.72
C LEU A 140 13.94 4.94 -19.27
N SER A 141 14.88 5.23 -20.17
CA SER A 141 16.00 6.13 -19.88
C SER A 141 15.56 7.55 -19.52
N ASP A 142 14.45 8.02 -20.05
CA ASP A 142 13.89 9.33 -19.72
C ASP A 142 13.18 9.28 -18.36
N VAL A 143 12.47 8.19 -18.06
CA VAL A 143 11.84 7.96 -16.75
C VAL A 143 12.88 7.90 -15.63
N MET A 144 14.01 7.22 -15.87
CA MET A 144 15.10 7.08 -14.89
C MET A 144 15.83 8.40 -14.60
N GLN A 145 15.65 9.46 -15.40
CA GLN A 145 16.13 10.79 -15.03
C GLN A 145 15.34 11.39 -13.86
N TYR A 146 14.10 10.95 -13.66
CA TYR A 146 13.23 11.39 -12.57
C TYR A 146 13.20 10.39 -11.42
N VAL A 147 13.13 9.10 -11.72
CA VAL A 147 13.05 8.01 -10.73
C VAL A 147 14.44 7.46 -10.48
N GLN A 148 15.04 7.78 -9.33
CA GLN A 148 16.42 7.39 -9.00
C GLN A 148 16.54 5.91 -8.60
N GLY A 149 15.42 5.31 -8.21
CA GLY A 149 15.34 3.92 -7.78
C GLY A 149 14.39 3.76 -6.59
N PRO A 150 14.51 2.65 -5.84
CA PRO A 150 13.75 2.43 -4.62
C PRO A 150 13.99 3.48 -3.53
N ASP A 151 12.93 3.88 -2.83
CA ASP A 151 12.94 4.78 -1.67
C ASP A 151 12.31 4.05 -0.48
N TYR A 152 13.15 3.40 0.32
CA TYR A 152 12.75 2.65 1.50
C TYR A 152 12.49 3.59 2.70
N PRO A 153 11.68 3.17 3.70
CA PRO A 153 11.45 3.96 4.92
C PRO A 153 12.65 3.92 5.88
N THR A 154 13.83 4.29 5.41
CA THR A 154 15.09 4.34 6.15
C THR A 154 16.00 5.42 5.58
N GLU A 155 16.99 5.84 6.36
CA GLU A 155 18.06 6.76 5.91
C GLU A 155 19.30 6.00 5.41
N ALA A 156 19.25 4.66 5.36
CA ALA A 156 20.33 3.85 4.81
C ALA A 156 20.50 4.09 3.30
N GLU A 157 21.75 3.98 2.84
CA GLU A 157 22.10 4.20 1.43
C GLU A 157 21.83 2.94 0.59
N VAL A 158 21.28 3.14 -0.61
CA VAL A 158 21.24 2.12 -1.66
C VAL A 158 22.54 2.24 -2.46
N ILE A 159 23.37 1.20 -2.43
CA ILE A 159 24.73 1.23 -3.03
C ILE A 159 24.81 0.64 -4.44
N THR A 160 23.68 0.17 -4.99
CA THR A 160 23.61 -0.33 -6.37
C THR A 160 24.02 0.77 -7.34
N ALA A 161 24.91 0.46 -8.30
CA ALA A 161 25.35 1.44 -9.28
C ALA A 161 24.18 1.86 -10.18
N PRO A 162 24.11 3.11 -10.66
CA PRO A 162 23.03 3.56 -11.56
C PRO A 162 22.89 2.74 -12.84
N GLU A 163 23.98 2.11 -13.29
CA GLU A 163 24.04 1.23 -14.46
C GLU A 163 23.38 -0.14 -14.22
N ASP A 164 23.22 -0.52 -12.93
CA ASP A 164 22.68 -1.80 -12.46
C ASP A 164 21.24 -1.66 -11.89
N ILE A 165 20.64 -0.47 -11.97
CA ILE A 165 19.23 -0.17 -11.63
C ILE A 165 18.38 -0.26 -12.89
#